data_AF-A0A0P0Z827-F1
#
_entry.id   AF-A0A0P0Z827-F1
#
_cell.length_a   1.000
_cell.length_b   1.000
_cell.length_c   1.000
_cell.angle_alpha   90.00
_cell.angle_beta   90.00
_cell.angle_gamma   90.00
#
_symmetry.space_group_name_H-M   'P 1'
#
loop_
_entity.id
_entity.type
_entity.pdbx_description
1 polymer ?
#
loop_
_entity_poly.entity_id
_entity_poly.type
_entity_poly.pdbx_seq_one_letter_code
_entity_poly.pdbx_strand_id
1 'polypeptide(L)'
;MRRLALAAAALVLACAPASAERVANRIAVFSGLDKITGKITTFDVQVDETVQFGALQVTPRACYTRTQDEAPKTDTFVEVDEITLQREIRRIFTGWMFADSPGLNAVEHPIYDVWLKDCKTDSTVPAPAG
;
A
#
# COMPACT_ATOMS: atom_id res chain seq x y z
N MET A 1 -2.30 55.59 22.54
CA MET A 1 -1.51 55.03 21.42
C MET A 1 -0.52 53.92 21.81
N ARG A 2 -0.23 53.66 23.10
CA ARG A 2 0.74 52.63 23.55
C ARG A 2 0.19 51.19 23.67
N ARG A 3 -1.12 50.98 23.46
CA ARG A 3 -1.80 49.66 23.62
C ARG A 3 -1.98 48.88 22.31
N LEU A 4 -1.75 49.51 21.16
CA LEU A 4 -1.92 48.88 19.84
C LEU A 4 -0.68 48.08 19.38
N ALA A 5 0.50 48.35 19.95
CA ALA A 5 1.73 47.67 19.56
C ALA A 5 1.85 46.22 20.08
N LEU A 6 1.12 45.86 21.15
CA LEU A 6 1.20 44.53 21.76
C LEU A 6 0.37 43.47 21.04
N ALA A 7 -0.66 43.87 20.27
CA ALA A 7 -1.53 42.92 19.58
C ALA A 7 -0.91 42.35 18.29
N ALA A 8 0.00 43.09 17.64
CA ALA A 8 0.62 42.66 16.39
C ALA A 8 1.72 41.59 16.57
N ALA A 9 2.34 41.53 17.76
CA ALA A 9 3.42 40.58 18.03
C ALA A 9 2.92 39.15 18.34
N ALA A 10 1.65 38.99 18.74
CA ALA A 10 1.10 37.68 19.12
C ALA A 10 0.68 36.82 17.91
N LEU A 11 0.49 37.41 16.73
CA LEU A 11 -0.02 36.69 15.55
C LEU A 11 1.07 35.93 14.78
N VAL A 12 2.35 36.16 15.06
CA VAL A 12 3.48 35.57 14.32
C VAL A 12 3.95 34.23 14.91
N LEU A 13 3.53 33.87 16.12
CA LEU A 13 3.99 32.66 16.81
C LEU A 13 3.21 31.37 16.50
N ALA A 14 2.18 31.40 15.65
CA ALA A 14 1.28 30.26 15.44
C ALA A 14 1.60 29.37 14.22
N CYS A 15 2.64 29.67 13.44
CA CYS A 15 3.04 28.82 12.31
C CYS A 15 4.01 27.71 12.74
N ALA A 16 3.51 26.70 13.46
CA ALA A 16 4.23 25.44 13.59
C ALA A 16 3.95 24.57 12.35
N PRO A 17 4.97 23.95 11.71
CA PRO A 17 4.74 23.03 10.62
C PRO A 17 4.00 21.79 11.14
N ALA A 18 2.83 21.49 10.56
CA ALA A 18 2.17 20.21 10.80
C ALA A 18 2.97 19.10 10.11
N SER A 19 3.45 18.12 10.88
CA SER A 19 4.17 16.96 10.35
C SER A 19 3.17 15.83 10.12
N ALA A 20 2.75 15.64 8.87
CA ALA A 20 1.97 14.49 8.44
C ALA A 20 2.94 13.33 8.10
N GLU A 21 3.41 12.65 9.13
CA GLU A 21 4.43 11.60 8.99
C GLU A 21 3.81 10.28 8.53
N ARG A 22 4.41 9.66 7.51
CA ARG A 22 4.01 8.33 7.05
C ARG A 22 4.65 7.29 7.95
N VAL A 23 3.86 6.34 8.43
CA VAL A 23 4.38 5.22 9.21
C VAL A 23 4.79 4.11 8.25
N ALA A 24 6.09 3.79 8.20
CA ALA A 24 6.61 2.70 7.40
C ALA A 24 6.30 1.35 8.05
N ASN A 25 5.78 0.42 7.25
CA ASN A 25 5.41 -0.93 7.67
C ASN A 25 6.24 -1.96 6.92
N ARG A 26 6.55 -3.07 7.59
CA ARG A 26 7.35 -4.16 7.01
C ARG A 26 6.52 -5.09 6.13
N ILE A 27 5.20 -5.09 6.26
CA ILE A 27 4.33 -6.06 5.64
C ILE A 27 3.21 -5.36 4.90
N ALA A 28 3.05 -5.72 3.62
CA ALA A 28 1.91 -5.38 2.80
C ALA A 28 0.93 -6.55 2.76
N VAL A 29 -0.34 -6.27 3.04
CA VAL A 29 -1.43 -7.23 3.01
C VAL A 29 -2.15 -7.05 1.69
N PHE A 30 -2.17 -8.07 0.85
CA PHE A 30 -2.85 -8.05 -0.43
C PHE A 30 -4.09 -8.93 -0.41
N SER A 31 -5.06 -8.57 -1.24
CA SER A 31 -6.13 -9.47 -1.65
C SER A 31 -5.88 -9.90 -3.08
N GLY A 32 -5.99 -11.20 -3.32
CA GLY A 32 -5.96 -11.80 -4.65
C GLY A 32 -7.29 -12.44 -4.98
N LEU A 33 -7.87 -12.13 -6.15
CA LEU A 33 -9.04 -12.80 -6.69
C LEU A 33 -8.60 -13.75 -7.81
N ASP A 34 -8.99 -15.01 -7.70
CA ASP A 34 -8.98 -15.93 -8.84
C ASP A 34 -10.33 -15.83 -9.56
N LYS A 35 -10.33 -15.32 -10.81
CA LYS A 35 -11.55 -15.13 -11.61
C LYS A 35 -12.13 -16.43 -12.15
N ILE A 36 -11.34 -17.51 -12.18
CA ILE A 36 -11.82 -18.84 -12.61
C ILE A 36 -12.69 -19.43 -11.50
N THR A 37 -12.21 -19.36 -10.26
CA THR A 37 -12.90 -19.96 -9.10
C THR A 37 -13.80 -18.98 -8.35
N GLY A 38 -13.64 -17.67 -8.58
CA GLY A 38 -14.31 -16.61 -7.82
C GLY A 38 -13.81 -16.44 -6.38
N LYS A 39 -12.72 -17.12 -6.00
CA LYS A 39 -12.20 -17.11 -4.63
C LYS A 39 -11.28 -15.92 -4.39
N ILE A 40 -11.56 -15.16 -3.33
CA ILE A 40 -10.66 -14.13 -2.80
C ILE A 40 -9.79 -14.73 -1.69
N THR A 41 -8.48 -14.54 -1.79
CA THR A 41 -7.50 -14.94 -0.77
C THR A 41 -6.74 -13.72 -0.30
N THR A 42 -6.64 -13.55 1.01
CA THR A 42 -5.76 -12.53 1.61
C THR A 42 -4.41 -13.17 1.92
N PHE A 43 -3.33 -12.47 1.56
CA PHE A 43 -1.97 -12.91 1.83
C PHE A 43 -1.08 -11.74 2.23
N ASP A 44 -0.09 -12.05 3.05
CA ASP A 44 0.90 -11.09 3.53
C ASP A 44 2.18 -11.23 2.72
N VAL A 45 2.82 -10.10 2.43
CA VAL A 45 4.10 -10.03 1.73
C VAL A 45 4.99 -9.06 2.48
N GLN A 46 6.19 -9.49 2.87
CA GLN A 46 7.16 -8.57 3.44
C GLN A 46 7.69 -7.64 2.35
N VAL A 47 8.00 -6.40 2.73
CA VAL A 47 8.64 -5.45 1.84
C VAL A 47 9.97 -6.02 1.34
N ASP A 48 10.20 -5.90 0.04
CA ASP A 48 11.31 -6.46 -0.74
C ASP A 48 11.32 -8.00 -0.87
N GLU A 49 10.31 -8.71 -0.35
CA GLU A 49 10.09 -10.13 -0.65
C GLU A 49 9.09 -10.31 -1.79
N THR A 50 9.22 -11.43 -2.50
CA THR A 50 8.30 -11.81 -3.58
C THR A 50 7.44 -12.98 -3.14
N VAL A 51 6.12 -12.83 -3.26
CA VAL A 51 5.16 -13.90 -3.04
C VAL A 51 4.42 -14.19 -4.33
N GLN A 52 4.17 -15.47 -4.60
CA GLN A 52 3.42 -15.91 -5.77
C GLN A 52 1.93 -16.07 -5.42
N PHE A 53 1.07 -15.51 -6.26
CA PHE A 53 -0.37 -15.72 -6.26
C PHE A 53 -0.81 -16.16 -7.67
N GLY A 54 -1.05 -17.46 -7.84
CA GLY A 54 -1.33 -18.04 -9.15
C GLY A 54 -0.16 -17.83 -10.12
N ALA A 55 -0.41 -17.13 -11.22
CA ALA A 55 0.62 -16.77 -12.21
C ALA A 55 1.31 -15.43 -11.92
N LEU A 56 0.96 -14.73 -10.84
CA LEU A 56 1.50 -13.42 -10.50
C LEU A 56 2.55 -13.51 -9.39
N GLN A 57 3.65 -12.80 -9.55
CA GLN A 57 4.66 -12.56 -8.52
C GLN A 57 4.53 -11.12 -8.02
N VAL A 58 4.21 -10.96 -6.74
CA VAL A 58 3.92 -9.67 -6.11
C VAL A 58 5.08 -9.29 -5.20
N THR A 59 5.69 -8.13 -5.46
CA THR A 59 6.85 -7.63 -4.71
C THR A 59 6.61 -6.18 -4.25
N PRO A 60 6.13 -5.95 -3.02
CA PRO A 60 6.00 -4.61 -2.47
C PRO A 60 7.39 -4.03 -2.17
N ARG A 61 7.66 -2.80 -2.61
CA ARG A 61 8.91 -2.06 -2.32
C ARG A 61 8.75 -1.05 -1.19
N ALA A 62 7.51 -0.69 -0.85
CA ALA A 62 7.20 0.17 0.27
C ALA A 62 5.77 -0.08 0.74
N CYS A 63 5.50 0.07 2.04
CA CYS A 63 4.15 0.01 2.59
C CYS A 63 3.99 1.07 3.69
N TYR A 64 3.04 1.98 3.53
CA TYR A 64 2.82 3.09 4.45
C TYR A 64 1.40 3.14 4.97
N THR A 65 1.26 3.45 6.26
CA THR A 65 0.01 3.87 6.90
C THR A 65 0.12 5.33 7.36
N ARG A 66 -0.96 5.87 7.93
CA ARG A 66 -0.98 7.16 8.63
C ARG A 66 -1.15 6.95 10.13
N THR A 67 -0.78 7.96 10.90
CA THR A 67 -1.01 8.00 12.35
C THR A 67 -2.51 8.12 12.66
N GLN A 68 -2.90 7.72 13.87
CA GLN A 68 -4.32 7.68 14.27
C GLN A 68 -5.00 9.05 14.32
N ASP A 69 -4.23 10.13 14.42
CA ASP A 69 -4.75 11.52 14.46
C ASP A 69 -5.15 12.06 13.08
N GLU A 70 -4.92 11.30 12.01
CA GLU A 70 -5.18 11.69 10.63
C GLU A 70 -6.22 10.78 9.98
N ALA A 71 -6.75 11.21 8.82
CA ALA A 71 -7.60 10.35 8.01
C ALA A 71 -6.82 9.09 7.59
N PRO A 72 -7.38 7.88 7.81
CA PRO A 72 -6.72 6.65 7.39
C PRO A 72 -6.37 6.70 5.91
N LYS A 73 -5.11 6.43 5.62
CA LYS A 73 -4.62 6.28 4.25
C LYS A 73 -3.51 5.25 4.22
N THR A 74 -3.75 4.17 3.51
CA THR A 74 -2.76 3.10 3.34
C THR A 74 -2.37 3.00 1.87
N ASP A 75 -1.08 3.11 1.61
CA ASP A 75 -0.51 3.06 0.27
C ASP A 75 0.74 2.15 0.19
N THR A 76 0.89 1.43 -0.91
CA THR A 76 2.08 0.59 -1.18
C THR A 76 2.59 0.87 -2.58
N PHE A 77 3.91 0.90 -2.74
CA PHE A 77 4.52 0.82 -4.06
C PHE A 77 4.86 -0.64 -4.34
N VAL A 78 4.37 -1.19 -5.45
CA VAL A 78 4.49 -2.61 -5.76
C VAL A 78 4.88 -2.86 -7.21
N GLU A 79 5.72 -3.86 -7.39
CA GLU A 79 6.08 -4.44 -8.67
C GLU A 79 5.33 -5.77 -8.80
N VAL A 80 4.64 -5.98 -9.92
CA VAL A 80 3.96 -7.26 -10.21
C VAL A 80 4.44 -7.80 -11.54
N ASP A 81 4.95 -9.03 -11.47
CA ASP A 81 5.42 -9.80 -12.60
C ASP A 81 4.46 -10.95 -12.90
N GLU A 82 4.29 -11.29 -14.17
CA GLU A 82 3.49 -12.42 -14.66
C GLU A 82 4.44 -13.53 -15.11
N ILE A 83 4.14 -14.77 -14.70
CA ILE A 83 4.77 -15.99 -15.22
C ILE A 83 3.90 -16.51 -16.38
N THR A 84 4.40 -16.38 -17.61
CA THR A 84 3.68 -16.82 -18.80
C THR A 84 3.63 -18.35 -18.92
N LEU A 85 2.79 -18.86 -19.82
CA LEU A 85 2.73 -20.29 -20.14
C LEU A 85 4.07 -20.83 -20.68
N GLN A 86 4.88 -19.97 -21.30
CA GLN A 86 6.23 -20.26 -21.78
C GLN A 86 7.29 -20.16 -20.69
N ARG A 87 6.88 -19.91 -19.43
CA ARG A 87 7.75 -19.70 -18.25
C ARG A 87 8.66 -18.48 -18.37
N GLU A 88 8.21 -17.46 -19.10
CA GLU A 88 8.87 -16.17 -19.12
C GLU A 88 8.32 -15.29 -17.99
N ILE A 89 9.19 -14.52 -17.34
CA ILE A 89 8.79 -13.56 -16.31
C ILE A 89 8.74 -12.18 -16.95
N ARG A 90 7.58 -11.52 -16.90
CA ARG A 90 7.37 -10.19 -17.48
C ARG A 90 6.70 -9.25 -16.48
N ARG A 91 7.23 -8.04 -16.36
CA ARG A 91 6.58 -6.99 -15.57
C ARG A 91 5.29 -6.53 -16.21
N ILE A 92 4.19 -6.67 -15.48
CA ILE A 92 2.87 -6.21 -15.92
C ILE A 92 2.41 -4.97 -15.17
N PHE A 93 2.96 -4.69 -13.99
CA PHE A 93 2.60 -3.53 -13.20
C PHE A 93 3.77 -3.01 -12.36
N THR A 94 3.85 -1.68 -12.23
CA THR A 94 4.75 -0.99 -11.31
C THR A 94 4.11 0.32 -10.91
N GLY A 95 3.76 0.47 -9.64
CA GLY A 95 3.08 1.68 -9.21
C GLY A 95 2.56 1.64 -7.79
N TRP A 96 1.88 2.73 -7.43
CA TRP A 96 1.24 2.91 -6.13
C TRP A 96 -0.15 2.29 -6.13
N MET A 97 -0.43 1.43 -5.15
CA MET A 97 -1.77 0.95 -4.81
C MET A 97 -2.29 1.64 -3.56
N PHE A 98 -3.61 1.77 -3.46
CA PHE A 98 -4.31 2.46 -2.37
C PHE A 98 -5.36 1.54 -1.76
N ALA A 99 -5.25 1.24 -0.46
CA ALA A 99 -6.19 0.35 0.22
C ALA A 99 -7.63 0.90 0.21
N ASP A 100 -7.77 2.23 0.37
CA ASP A 100 -9.08 2.88 0.46
C ASP A 100 -9.75 3.10 -0.91
N SER A 101 -9.01 2.87 -2.00
CA SER A 101 -9.54 3.00 -3.35
C SER A 101 -8.86 2.01 -4.30
N PRO A 102 -9.09 0.69 -4.12
CA PRO A 102 -8.40 -0.34 -4.90
C PRO A 102 -8.59 -0.18 -6.40
N GLY A 103 -9.78 0.23 -6.85
CA GLY A 103 -10.09 0.42 -8.27
C GLY A 103 -9.33 1.55 -8.97
N LEU A 104 -8.53 2.36 -8.25
CA LEU A 104 -7.70 3.38 -8.89
C LEU A 104 -6.44 2.80 -9.55
N ASN A 105 -5.79 1.83 -8.91
CA ASN A 105 -4.48 1.34 -9.33
C ASN A 105 -4.24 -0.14 -8.95
N ALA A 106 -5.27 -0.97 -8.93
CA ALA A 106 -5.11 -2.42 -8.77
C ALA A 106 -4.54 -3.08 -10.04
N VAL A 107 -4.00 -4.29 -9.90
CA VAL A 107 -3.69 -5.15 -11.04
C VAL A 107 -4.94 -5.89 -11.45
N GLU A 108 -5.38 -5.66 -12.68
CA GLU A 108 -6.47 -6.40 -13.32
C GLU A 108 -5.90 -7.32 -14.42
N HIS A 109 -5.54 -8.54 -14.04
CA HIS A 109 -5.05 -9.55 -14.99
C HIS A 109 -6.23 -10.42 -15.50
N PRO A 110 -6.20 -10.99 -16.72
CA PRO A 110 -7.35 -11.72 -17.27
C PRO A 110 -7.88 -12.87 -16.40
N ILE A 111 -7.00 -13.47 -15.60
CA ILE A 111 -7.33 -14.60 -14.71
C ILE A 111 -7.30 -14.22 -13.23
N TYR A 112 -6.49 -13.24 -12.85
CA TYR A 112 -6.20 -12.92 -11.44
C TYR A 112 -6.33 -11.41 -11.23
N ASP A 113 -6.86 -10.97 -10.10
CA ASP A 113 -6.73 -9.58 -9.67
C ASP A 113 -5.93 -9.51 -8.38
N VAL A 114 -5.11 -8.47 -8.22
CA VAL A 114 -4.35 -8.21 -6.99
C VAL A 114 -4.47 -6.74 -6.61
N TRP A 115 -4.83 -6.50 -5.36
CA TRP A 115 -4.90 -5.15 -4.80
C TRP A 115 -4.44 -5.10 -3.35
N LEU A 116 -3.91 -3.94 -2.95
CA LEU A 116 -3.56 -3.67 -1.56
C LEU A 116 -4.82 -3.68 -0.69
N LYS A 117 -4.75 -4.38 0.43
CA LYS A 117 -5.77 -4.41 1.48
C LYS A 117 -5.35 -3.59 2.69
N ASP A 118 -4.11 -3.73 3.15
CA ASP A 118 -3.60 -3.02 4.33
C ASP A 118 -2.06 -3.05 4.41
N CYS A 119 -1.47 -2.28 5.32
CA CYS A 119 -0.06 -2.38 5.73
C CYS A 119 0.02 -2.62 7.24
N LYS A 120 0.94 -3.47 7.70
CA LYS A 120 1.12 -3.77 9.12
C LYS A 120 2.57 -4.04 9.52
N THR A 121 2.86 -3.93 10.81
CA THR A 121 4.22 -4.09 11.36
C THR A 121 4.66 -5.56 11.44
N ASP A 122 3.73 -6.46 11.76
CA ASP A 122 3.99 -7.88 12.02
C ASP A 122 2.91 -8.78 11.37
N SER A 123 3.28 -10.01 11.02
CA SER A 123 2.39 -11.00 10.41
C SER A 123 2.37 -12.30 11.21
N THR A 124 1.18 -12.87 11.31
CA THR A 124 0.92 -14.23 11.82
C THR A 124 0.34 -15.13 10.72
N VAL A 125 0.26 -14.65 9.47
CA VAL A 125 -0.34 -15.38 8.33
C VAL A 125 0.78 -15.99 7.49
N PRO A 126 0.77 -17.31 7.25
CA PRO A 126 1.74 -17.95 6.35
C PRO A 126 1.58 -17.48 4.91
N ALA A 127 2.67 -17.53 4.12
CA ALA A 127 2.62 -17.25 2.69
C ALA A 127 1.61 -18.19 1.98
N PRO A 128 0.87 -17.70 0.96
CA PRO A 128 -0.10 -18.49 0.22
C PRO A 128 0.59 -19.63 -0.53
N ALA A 129 -0.09 -20.78 -0.62
CA ALA A 129 0.37 -21.88 -1.45
C ALA A 129 0.23 -21.48 -2.93
N GLY A 130 1.34 -21.52 -3.67
CA GLY A 130 1.41 -21.18 -5.10
C GLY A 130 0.63 -22.11 -6.01
#